data_AF-A0A0C2C2L3-F1
#
_entry.id   AF-A0A0C2C2L3-F1
#
_cell.length_a   1.000
_cell.length_b   1.000
_cell.length_c   1.000
_cell.angle_alpha   90.00
_cell.angle_beta   90.00
_cell.angle_gamma   90.00
#
_symmetry.space_group_name_H-M   'P 1'
#
loop_
_entity.id
_entity.type
_entity.pdbx_description
1 polymer ?
#
loop_
_entity_poly.entity_id
_entity_poly.type
_entity_poly.pdbx_seq_one_letter_code
_entity_poly.pdbx_strand_id
1 'polypeptide(L)'
;MDLLDLLYSSSRPSLLDRIRCVWCLPLLIVLYLLVALHYGLTCLYNFGPSEGKDTLFDAEILHDYGVSIRNLPYIAALARNNVSSNLVLQIPDVVGLFNVVAVINVTFVVIIFCGIKTFTAINRMQMRQRMKHIHKQLLNALLLQ
;
A
#
# COMPACT_ATOMS: atom_id res chain seq x y z
N MET A 1 33.67 -27.44 23.98
CA MET A 1 32.73 -27.51 22.84
C MET A 1 31.37 -27.41 23.47
N ASP A 2 30.95 -26.17 23.68
CA ASP A 2 30.17 -25.82 24.86
C ASP A 2 28.68 -25.94 24.58
N LEU A 3 27.92 -26.29 25.62
CA LEU A 3 26.46 -26.38 25.62
C LEU A 3 25.79 -25.12 25.03
N LEU A 4 26.50 -23.98 25.09
CA LEU A 4 26.13 -22.70 24.50
C LEU A 4 26.07 -22.74 22.95
N ASP A 5 26.99 -23.44 22.29
CA ASP A 5 26.98 -23.63 20.83
C ASP A 5 25.82 -24.52 20.39
N LEU A 6 25.45 -25.51 21.21
CA LEU A 6 24.31 -26.39 20.96
C LEU A 6 22.97 -25.66 21.11
N LEU A 7 22.85 -24.80 22.14
CA LEU A 7 21.69 -23.92 22.31
C LEU A 7 21.65 -22.77 21.28
N TYR A 8 22.80 -22.30 20.79
CA TYR A 8 22.89 -21.30 19.73
C TYR A 8 22.55 -21.86 18.35
N SER A 9 22.92 -23.11 18.07
CA SER A 9 22.60 -23.82 16.81
C SER A 9 21.09 -24.05 16.64
N SER A 10 20.35 -24.26 17.74
CA SER A 10 18.90 -24.51 17.72
C SER A 10 18.04 -23.27 17.39
N SER A 11 18.64 -22.07 17.32
CA SER A 11 17.94 -20.80 17.04
C SER A 11 18.29 -20.22 15.66
N ARG A 12 18.67 -21.06 14.69
CA ARG A 12 18.79 -20.65 13.29
C ARG A 12 17.39 -20.66 12.65
N PRO A 13 16.90 -19.54 12.08
CA PRO A 13 15.71 -19.59 11.25
C PRO A 13 15.96 -20.61 10.13
N SER A 14 14.96 -21.43 9.82
CA SER A 14 15.12 -22.46 8.80
C SER A 14 15.59 -21.79 7.50
N LEU A 15 16.46 -22.45 6.73
CA LEU A 15 16.99 -21.92 5.47
C LEU A 15 15.85 -21.48 4.52
N LEU A 16 14.71 -22.18 4.65
CA LEU A 16 13.42 -21.91 4.05
C LEU A 16 12.80 -20.55 4.46
N ASP A 17 12.88 -20.16 5.74
CA ASP A 17 12.43 -18.83 6.20
C ASP A 17 13.29 -17.70 5.62
N ARG A 18 14.58 -17.95 5.41
CA ARG A 18 15.52 -16.98 4.84
C ARG A 18 15.27 -16.78 3.34
N ILE A 19 15.07 -17.86 2.59
CA ILE A 19 14.69 -17.84 1.18
C ILE A 19 13.32 -17.18 1.00
N ARG A 20 12.35 -17.53 1.85
CA ARG A 20 11.00 -16.95 1.82
C ARG A 20 11.04 -15.45 2.07
N CYS A 21 11.88 -14.95 2.98
CA CYS A 21 12.00 -13.51 3.24
C CYS A 21 12.62 -12.73 2.06
N VAL A 22 13.66 -13.29 1.44
CA VAL A 22 14.39 -12.65 0.32
C VAL A 22 13.56 -12.55 -0.95
N TRP A 23 12.70 -13.54 -1.22
CA TRP A 23 11.84 -13.54 -2.42
C TRP A 23 10.44 -12.95 -2.18
N CYS A 24 9.93 -12.96 -0.95
CA CYS A 24 8.61 -12.40 -0.64
C CYS A 24 8.59 -10.87 -0.72
N LEU A 25 9.67 -10.19 -0.32
CA LEU A 25 9.76 -8.74 -0.35
C LEU A 25 9.76 -8.14 -1.78
N PRO A 26 10.60 -8.59 -2.73
CA PRO A 26 10.54 -8.11 -4.11
C PRO A 26 9.22 -8.49 -4.80
N LEU A 27 8.64 -9.66 -4.50
CA LEU A 27 7.34 -10.06 -5.03
C LEU A 27 6.22 -9.11 -4.54
N LEU A 28 6.27 -8.70 -3.27
CA LEU A 28 5.32 -7.73 -2.71
C LEU A 28 5.50 -6.34 -3.33
N ILE A 29 6.74 -5.92 -3.59
CA ILE A 29 7.04 -4.67 -4.31
C ILE A 29 6.47 -4.72 -5.73
N VAL A 30 6.72 -5.79 -6.49
CA VAL A 30 6.19 -5.95 -7.84
C VAL A 30 4.66 -5.97 -7.83
N LEU A 31 4.04 -6.70 -6.91
CA LEU A 31 2.59 -6.70 -6.74
C LEU A 31 2.05 -5.29 -6.46
N TYR A 32 2.72 -4.52 -5.59
CA TYR A 32 2.33 -3.14 -5.30
C TYR A 32 2.44 -2.23 -6.52
N LEU A 33 3.52 -2.36 -7.31
CA LEU A 33 3.68 -1.63 -8.58
C LEU A 33 2.58 -1.98 -9.58
N LEU A 34 2.19 -3.25 -9.68
CA LEU A 34 1.08 -3.68 -10.55
C LEU A 34 -0.25 -3.08 -10.09
N VAL A 35 -0.51 -3.04 -8.78
CA VAL A 35 -1.71 -2.40 -8.22
C VAL A 35 -1.71 -0.89 -8.50
N ALA A 36 -0.56 -0.22 -8.32
CA ALA A 36 -0.43 1.21 -8.62
C ALA A 36 -0.63 1.50 -10.12
N LEU A 37 -0.10 0.65 -10.99
CA LEU A 37 -0.29 0.75 -12.44
C LEU A 37 -1.76 0.51 -12.83
N HIS A 38 -2.41 -0.49 -12.25
CA HIS A 38 -3.84 -0.76 -12.45
C HIS A 38 -4.71 0.42 -11.99
N TYR A 39 -4.39 1.02 -10.84
CA TYR A 39 -5.05 2.23 -10.36
C TYR A 39 -4.87 3.39 -11.34
N GLY A 40 -3.64 3.64 -11.79
CA GLY A 40 -3.36 4.69 -12.78
C GLY A 40 -4.13 4.50 -14.08
N LEU A 41 -4.17 3.27 -14.61
CA LEU A 41 -4.95 2.94 -15.81
C LEU A 41 -6.45 3.15 -15.60
N THR A 42 -6.98 2.77 -14.43
CA THR A 42 -8.39 3.01 -14.08
C THR A 42 -8.70 4.50 -14.10
N CYS A 43 -7.83 5.33 -13.53
CA CYS A 43 -8.03 6.77 -13.53
C CYS A 43 -7.98 7.35 -14.95
N LEU A 44 -7.04 6.89 -15.79
CA LEU A 44 -6.91 7.38 -17.16
C LEU A 44 -8.09 6.97 -18.05
N TYR A 45 -8.54 5.71 -17.98
CA TYR A 45 -9.59 5.20 -18.86
C TYR A 45 -11.00 5.54 -18.38
N ASN A 46 -11.25 5.53 -17.06
CA ASN A 46 -12.60 5.75 -16.54
C ASN A 46 -12.88 7.22 -16.29
N PHE A 47 -11.89 8.01 -15.86
CA PHE A 47 -12.08 9.42 -15.48
C PHE A 47 -11.41 10.39 -16.46
N GLY A 48 -10.95 9.90 -17.62
CA GLY A 48 -10.38 10.74 -18.66
C GLY A 48 -11.40 11.68 -19.30
N PRO A 49 -10.93 12.57 -20.20
CA PRO A 49 -11.77 13.56 -20.87
C PRO A 49 -12.89 12.91 -21.67
N SER A 50 -14.10 13.47 -21.58
CA SER A 50 -15.23 13.06 -22.41
C SER A 50 -16.14 14.25 -22.70
N GLU A 51 -16.87 14.23 -23.81
CA GLU A 51 -17.74 15.36 -24.19
C GLU A 51 -18.75 15.73 -23.10
N GLY A 52 -19.30 14.73 -22.40
CA GLY A 52 -20.23 14.94 -21.30
C GLY A 52 -19.60 15.58 -20.06
N LYS A 53 -18.29 15.37 -19.84
CA LYS A 53 -17.54 16.02 -18.77
C LYS A 53 -17.10 17.41 -19.19
N ASP A 54 -16.59 17.56 -20.42
CA ASP A 54 -16.18 18.84 -21.00
C ASP A 54 -17.31 19.85 -20.92
N THR A 55 -18.50 19.50 -21.39
CA THR A 55 -19.68 20.39 -21.36
C THR A 55 -20.10 20.83 -19.96
N LEU A 56 -19.87 19.99 -18.94
CA LEU A 56 -20.21 20.34 -17.57
C LEU A 56 -19.18 21.29 -16.94
N PHE A 57 -17.90 21.06 -17.22
CA PHE A 57 -16.81 21.79 -16.58
C PHE A 57 -16.29 22.98 -17.40
N ASP A 58 -16.63 23.10 -18.69
CA ASP A 58 -16.12 24.16 -19.58
C ASP A 58 -16.50 25.55 -19.05
N ALA A 59 -17.73 25.73 -18.56
CA ALA A 59 -18.17 26.99 -17.99
C ALA A 59 -17.35 27.40 -16.75
N GLU A 60 -17.22 26.51 -15.76
CA GLU A 60 -16.44 26.75 -14.54
C GLU A 60 -14.95 26.96 -14.84
N ILE A 61 -14.35 26.11 -15.68
CA ILE A 61 -12.92 26.19 -15.99
C ILE A 61 -12.60 27.45 -16.80
N LEU A 62 -13.47 27.84 -17.74
CA LEU A 62 -13.30 29.07 -18.49
C LEU A 62 -13.49 30.30 -17.58
N HIS A 63 -14.45 30.26 -16.66
CA HIS A 63 -14.70 31.35 -15.71
C HIS A 63 -13.54 31.55 -14.74
N ASP A 64 -13.05 30.47 -14.12
CA ASP A 64 -12.07 30.56 -13.04
C ASP A 64 -10.63 30.64 -13.54
N TYR A 65 -10.33 30.02 -14.68
CA TYR A 65 -8.97 29.90 -15.21
C TYR A 65 -8.76 30.61 -16.55
N GLY A 66 -9.82 31.10 -17.22
CA GLY A 66 -9.70 31.80 -18.49
C GLY A 66 -9.22 30.93 -19.66
N VAL A 67 -9.27 29.60 -19.51
CA VAL A 67 -8.81 28.63 -20.50
C VAL A 67 -9.91 27.63 -20.82
N SER A 68 -9.98 27.17 -22.07
CA SER A 68 -10.90 26.09 -22.42
C SER A 68 -10.40 24.77 -21.84
N ILE A 69 -11.33 23.97 -21.31
CA ILE A 69 -11.03 22.66 -20.74
C ILE A 69 -10.39 21.70 -21.76
N ARG A 70 -10.67 21.89 -23.05
CA ARG A 70 -10.08 21.10 -24.15
C ARG A 70 -8.57 21.25 -24.27
N ASN A 71 -8.02 22.34 -23.73
CA ASN A 71 -6.59 22.61 -23.73
C ASN A 71 -5.90 22.13 -22.44
N LEU A 72 -6.64 21.55 -21.50
CA LEU A 72 -6.13 21.08 -20.22
C LEU A 72 -6.20 19.55 -20.12
N PRO A 73 -5.12 18.87 -19.71
CA PRO A 73 -5.22 17.50 -19.26
C PRO A 73 -5.94 17.50 -17.91
N TYR A 74 -7.07 16.79 -17.83
CA TYR A 74 -7.83 16.67 -16.58
C TYR A 74 -8.31 15.23 -16.36
N ILE A 75 -8.61 14.94 -15.09
CA ILE A 75 -9.23 13.70 -14.64
C ILE A 75 -10.46 14.12 -13.84
N ALA A 76 -11.64 13.70 -14.25
CA ALA A 76 -12.88 14.02 -13.55
C ALA A 76 -13.78 12.79 -13.45
N ALA A 77 -14.35 12.56 -12.27
CA ALA A 77 -15.35 11.52 -12.06
C ALA A 77 -16.73 12.16 -12.03
N LEU A 78 -17.57 11.82 -13.01
CA LEU A 78 -18.93 12.30 -13.14
C LEU A 78 -19.90 11.13 -13.09
N ALA A 79 -20.29 10.72 -11.88
CA ALA A 79 -21.17 9.57 -11.69
C ALA A 79 -22.57 9.77 -12.30
N ARG A 80 -23.06 11.02 -12.31
CA ARG A 80 -24.42 11.38 -12.72
C ARG A 80 -24.39 12.64 -13.57
N ASN A 81 -25.03 12.61 -14.73
CA ASN A 81 -25.31 13.77 -15.55
C ASN A 81 -26.82 13.90 -15.82
N ASN A 82 -27.35 15.12 -15.79
CA ASN A 82 -28.74 15.42 -16.14
C ASN A 82 -28.75 15.99 -17.55
N VAL A 83 -28.96 15.14 -18.56
CA VAL A 83 -29.05 15.58 -19.95
C VAL A 83 -30.53 15.55 -20.35
N SER A 84 -31.09 16.72 -20.67
CA SER A 84 -32.47 16.87 -21.15
C SER A 84 -33.54 16.21 -20.26
N SER A 85 -33.52 16.52 -18.95
CA SER A 85 -34.43 15.98 -17.93
C SER A 85 -34.39 14.45 -17.71
N ASN A 86 -33.46 13.75 -18.36
CA ASN A 86 -33.21 12.33 -18.13
C ASN A 86 -31.90 12.14 -17.38
N LEU A 87 -31.94 11.23 -16.40
CA LEU A 87 -30.78 10.88 -15.61
C LEU A 87 -29.89 9.91 -16.39
N VAL A 88 -28.70 10.37 -16.79
CA VAL A 88 -27.71 9.52 -17.44
C VAL A 88 -26.59 9.21 -16.46
N LEU A 89 -26.45 7.93 -16.10
CA LEU A 89 -25.33 7.44 -15.31
C LEU A 89 -24.14 7.18 -16.23
N GLN A 90 -22.98 7.79 -15.95
CA GLN A 90 -21.75 7.38 -16.62
C GLN A 90 -21.22 6.11 -15.93
N ILE A 91 -21.65 4.97 -16.47
CA ILE A 91 -21.24 3.64 -15.98
C ILE A 91 -19.72 3.49 -15.90
N PRO A 92 -18.90 3.98 -16.85
CA PRO A 92 -17.44 3.91 -16.73
C PRO A 92 -16.93 4.56 -15.44
N ASP A 93 -17.40 5.77 -15.12
CA ASP A 93 -17.00 6.50 -13.93
C ASP A 93 -17.47 5.80 -12.65
N VAL A 94 -18.68 5.24 -12.64
CA VAL A 94 -19.20 4.49 -11.48
C VAL A 94 -18.38 3.23 -11.22
N VAL A 95 -18.06 2.46 -12.27
CA VAL A 95 -17.21 1.26 -12.17
C VAL A 95 -15.80 1.65 -11.75
N GLY A 96 -15.26 2.73 -12.30
CA GLY A 96 -13.96 3.28 -11.94
C GLY A 96 -13.91 3.68 -10.47
N LEU A 97 -14.95 4.35 -9.98
CA LEU A 97 -15.06 4.77 -8.59
C LEU A 97 -15.11 3.56 -7.65
N PHE A 98 -15.89 2.53 -7.98
CA PHE A 98 -15.94 1.29 -7.20
C PHE A 98 -14.56 0.61 -7.16
N ASN A 99 -13.86 0.55 -8.29
CA ASN A 99 -12.53 -0.03 -8.37
C ASN A 99 -11.50 0.75 -7.52
N VAL A 100 -11.52 2.08 -7.58
CA VAL A 100 -10.68 2.94 -6.72
C VAL A 100 -10.95 2.69 -5.24
N VAL A 101 -12.22 2.64 -4.84
CA VAL A 101 -12.59 2.35 -3.45
C VAL A 101 -12.07 0.98 -3.02
N ALA A 102 -12.18 -0.04 -3.88
CA ALA A 102 -11.65 -1.37 -3.59
C ALA A 102 -10.13 -1.36 -3.39
N VAL A 103 -9.38 -0.69 -4.28
CA VAL A 103 -7.92 -0.57 -4.20
C VAL A 103 -7.49 0.14 -2.90
N ILE A 104 -8.18 1.21 -2.53
CA ILE A 104 -7.91 1.95 -1.28
C ILE A 104 -8.12 1.06 -0.07
N ASN A 105 -9.26 0.36 0.00
CA ASN A 105 -9.57 -0.54 1.12
C ASN A 105 -8.55 -1.67 1.26
N VAL A 106 -8.19 -2.33 0.16
CA VAL A 106 -7.16 -3.38 0.16
C VAL A 106 -5.82 -2.82 0.65
N THR A 107 -5.44 -1.63 0.18
CA THR A 107 -4.19 -0.97 0.58
C THR A 107 -4.18 -0.67 2.09
N PHE A 108 -5.28 -0.16 2.65
CA PHE A 108 -5.41 0.06 4.09
C PHE A 108 -5.25 -1.22 4.90
N VAL A 109 -5.89 -2.32 4.48
CA VAL A 109 -5.76 -3.62 5.15
C VAL A 109 -4.31 -4.11 5.15
N VAL A 110 -3.62 -4.00 4.00
CA VAL A 110 -2.22 -4.42 3.86
C VAL A 110 -1.30 -3.56 4.74
N ILE A 111 -1.50 -2.25 4.78
CA ILE A 111 -0.72 -1.34 5.63
C ILE A 111 -0.88 -1.71 7.11
N ILE A 112 -2.11 -1.90 7.58
CA ILE A 112 -2.38 -2.27 8.98
C ILE A 112 -1.73 -3.61 9.31
N PHE A 113 -1.89 -4.62 8.44
CA PHE A 113 -1.29 -5.94 8.63
C PHE A 113 0.24 -5.86 8.70
N CYS A 114 0.86 -5.15 7.76
CA CYS A 114 2.31 -4.94 7.72
C CYS A 114 2.80 -4.19 8.98
N GLY A 115 2.06 -3.17 9.41
CA GLY A 115 2.35 -2.40 10.62
C GLY A 115 2.35 -3.28 11.88
N ILE A 116 1.31 -4.10 12.06
CA ILE A 116 1.21 -5.02 13.21
C ILE A 116 2.36 -6.04 13.20
N LYS A 117 2.67 -6.63 12.05
CA LYS A 117 3.77 -7.60 11.91
C LYS A 117 5.13 -6.97 12.21
N THR A 118 5.37 -5.78 11.68
CA THR A 118 6.60 -5.02 11.89
C THR A 118 6.76 -4.63 13.35
N PHE A 119 5.72 -4.08 13.96
CA PHE A 119 5.72 -3.73 15.38
C PHE A 119 6.00 -4.95 16.28
N THR A 120 5.35 -6.08 15.99
CA THR A 120 5.57 -7.33 16.74
C THR A 120 7.01 -7.84 16.57
N ALA A 121 7.57 -7.76 15.37
CA ALA A 121 8.95 -8.17 15.10
C ALA A 121 9.96 -7.28 15.84
N ILE A 122 9.76 -5.96 15.80
CA ILE A 122 10.61 -4.99 16.50
C ILE A 122 10.57 -5.24 18.01
N ASN A 123 9.37 -5.40 18.59
CA ASN A 123 9.23 -5.66 20.02
C ASN A 123 9.92 -6.98 20.44
N ARG A 124 9.79 -8.04 19.62
CA ARG A 124 10.52 -9.30 19.85
C ARG A 124 12.04 -9.12 19.78
N MET A 125 12.54 -8.35 18.82
CA MET A 125 13.98 -8.07 18.71
C MET A 125 14.48 -7.28 19.92
N GLN A 126 13.74 -6.27 20.37
CA GLN A 126 14.08 -5.46 21.56
C GLN A 126 14.13 -6.33 22.82
N MET A 127 13.14 -7.20 23.04
CA MET A 127 13.14 -8.15 24.17
C MET A 127 14.31 -9.13 24.10
N ARG A 128 14.66 -9.63 22.92
CA ARG A 128 15.82 -10.52 22.73
C ARG A 128 17.14 -9.82 23.08
N GLN A 129 17.30 -8.56 22.70
CA GLN A 129 18.47 -7.76 23.07
C GLN A 129 18.55 -7.54 24.58
N ARG A 130 17.42 -7.19 25.22
CA ARG A 130 17.34 -7.03 26.67
C ARG A 130 17.70 -8.32 27.43
N MET A 131 17.17 -9.46 27.01
CA MET A 131 17.47 -10.77 27.61
C MET A 131 18.93 -11.18 27.42
N LYS A 132 19.57 -10.86 26.28
CA LYS A 132 21.00 -11.11 26.08
C LYS A 132 21.86 -10.30 27.06
N HIS A 133 21.49 -9.04 27.30
CA HIS A 133 22.21 -8.19 28.25
C HIS A 133 22.15 -8.77 29.68
N ILE A 134 20.96 -9.21 30.11
CA ILE A 134 20.76 -9.79 31.44
C ILE A 134 21.57 -11.09 31.59
N HIS A 135 21.52 -12.01 30.62
CA HIS A 135 22.31 -13.25 30.69
C HIS A 135 23.83 -12.97 30.71
N LYS A 136 24.30 -11.94 29.99
CA LYS A 136 25.72 -11.55 30.02
C LYS A 136 26.14 -11.01 31.39
N GLN A 137 25.29 -10.20 32.03
CA GLN A 137 25.53 -9.71 33.39
C GLN A 137 25.57 -10.85 34.40
N LEU A 138 24.64 -11.80 34.30
CA LEU A 138 24.59 -12.98 35.17
C LEU A 138 25.85 -13.85 35.00
N LEU A 139 26.25 -14.14 33.76
CA LEU A 139 27.46 -14.92 33.47
C LEU A 139 28.72 -14.22 33.99
N ASN A 140 28.81 -12.90 33.81
CA ASN A 140 29.96 -12.13 34.30
C ASN A 140 30.04 -12.12 35.83
N ALA A 141 28.89 -12.04 36.52
CA ALA A 141 28.84 -12.14 37.98
C ALA A 141 29.26 -13.53 38.48
N LEU A 142 28.86 -14.61 37.79
CA LEU A 142 29.23 -15.99 38.10
C LEU A 142 30.71 -16.31 37.82
N LEU A 143 31.35 -15.64 36.86
CA LEU A 143 32.76 -15.82 36.53
C LEU A 143 33.71 -14.96 37.37
N LEU A 144 33.21 -13.86 37.95
CA LEU A 144 33.99 -12.97 38.82
C LEU A 144 33.95 -13.40 40.31
N GLN A 145 33.06 -14.34 40.66
CA GLN A 145 33.12 -15.08 41.93
C GLN A 145 34.06 -16.27 41.80
#